data_AF-A0A0J9EWF9-F1
#
_entry.id   AF-A0A0J9EWF9-F1
#
_cell.length_a   1.000
_cell.length_b   1.000
_cell.length_c   1.000
_cell.angle_alpha   90.00
_cell.angle_beta   90.00
_cell.angle_gamma   90.00
#
_symmetry.space_group_name_H-M   'P 1'
#
loop_
_entity.id
_entity.type
_entity.pdbx_description
1 polymer ?
#
loop_
_entity_poly.entity_id
_entity_poly.type
_entity_poly.pdbx_seq_one_letter_code
_entity_poly.pdbx_strand_id
1 'polypeptide(L)' 'RMNHCKSLYEICFYQKSENLIFLKIIFTCLVCEINERNHQFQYSALNVIQVIAEFTLTTLFK' A
#
# COMPACT_ATOMS: atom_id res chain seq x y z
N ARG A 1 10.84 -21.67 10.59
CA ARG A 1 11.24 -22.21 9.25
C ARG A 1 10.16 -21.75 8.27
N MET A 2 10.51 -20.96 7.25
CA MET A 2 9.52 -20.42 6.31
C MET A 2 8.94 -21.55 5.46
N ASN A 3 7.62 -21.60 5.32
CA ASN A 3 6.97 -22.57 4.43
C ASN A 3 6.98 -22.01 3.00
N HIS A 4 7.95 -22.45 2.20
CA HIS A 4 8.14 -21.98 0.82
C HIS A 4 6.90 -22.11 -0.07
N CYS A 5 6.11 -23.19 0.10
CA CYS A 5 4.87 -23.38 -0.66
C CYS A 5 3.83 -22.30 -0.32
N LYS A 6 3.75 -21.88 0.94
CA LYS A 6 2.83 -20.82 1.39
C LYS A 6 3.24 -19.47 0.81
N SER A 7 4.54 -19.14 0.81
CA SER A 7 5.04 -17.87 0.27
C SER A 7 4.84 -17.76 -1.24
N LEU A 8 5.04 -18.84 -2.01
CA LEU A 8 4.78 -18.83 -3.46
C LEU A 8 3.29 -18.65 -3.78
N TYR A 9 2.41 -19.26 -2.98
CA TYR A 9 0.96 -19.06 -3.09
C TYR A 9 0.57 -17.60 -2.84
N GLU A 10 1.10 -16.97 -1.79
CA GLU A 10 0.84 -15.57 -1.47
C GLU A 10 1.32 -14.63 -2.58
N ILE A 11 2.51 -14.84 -3.13
CA ILE A 11 3.02 -14.06 -4.27
C ILE A 11 2.09 -14.18 -5.49
N CYS A 12 1.69 -15.40 -5.85
CA CYS A 12 0.78 -15.63 -6.98
C CYS A 12 -0.59 -14.97 -6.75
N PHE A 13 -1.09 -15.02 -5.51
CA PHE A 13 -2.34 -14.38 -5.12
C PHE A 13 -2.25 -12.85 -5.29
N TYR A 14 -1.22 -12.21 -4.72
CA TYR A 14 -1.05 -10.76 -4.79
C TYR A 14 -0.73 -10.24 -6.20
N GLN A 15 -0.01 -11.01 -7.02
CA GLN A 15 0.25 -10.66 -8.42
C GLN A 15 -1.00 -10.68 -9.30
N LYS A 16 -2.01 -11.50 -8.96
CA LYS A 16 -3.27 -11.57 -9.70
C LYS A 16 -4.31 -10.58 -9.19
N SER A 17 -4.17 -10.08 -7.97
CA SER A 17 -5.11 -9.14 -7.38
C SER A 17 -4.74 -7.70 -7.69
N GLU A 18 -5.69 -6.91 -8.18
CA GLU A 18 -5.55 -5.43 -8.31
C GLU A 18 -5.92 -4.70 -7.00
N ASN A 19 -6.02 -5.41 -5.88
CA ASN A 19 -6.38 -4.82 -4.60
C ASN A 19 -5.20 -4.08 -3.98
N LEU A 20 -5.48 -2.92 -3.39
CA LEU A 20 -4.53 -2.21 -2.54
C LEU A 20 -4.20 -3.08 -1.32
N ILE A 21 -2.90 -3.19 -1.03
CA ILE A 21 -2.34 -4.00 0.05
C ILE A 21 -2.44 -3.25 1.38
N PHE A 22 -2.26 -1.93 1.41
CA PHE A 22 -2.31 -1.18 2.66
C PHE A 22 -3.75 -0.88 3.09
N LEU A 23 -3.99 -0.99 4.40
CA LEU A 23 -5.25 -0.56 4.99
C LEU A 23 -5.36 0.98 4.94
N LYS A 24 -6.44 1.48 4.34
CA LYS A 24 -6.68 2.92 4.12
C LYS A 24 -6.54 3.78 5.39
N ILE A 25 -7.02 3.29 6.53
CA ILE A 25 -6.98 4.02 7.80
C ILE A 25 -5.53 4.23 8.25
N ILE A 26 -4.73 3.16 8.23
CA ILE A 26 -3.32 3.22 8.64
C ILE A 26 -2.53 4.10 7.68
N PHE A 27 -2.76 3.96 6.37
CA PHE A 27 -2.08 4.78 5.37
C PHE A 27 -2.44 6.27 5.51
N THR A 28 -3.70 6.59 5.79
CA THR A 28 -4.14 7.98 6.04
C THR A 28 -3.46 8.56 7.28
N CYS A 29 -3.38 7.81 8.38
CA CYS A 29 -2.66 8.26 9.57
C CYS A 29 -1.19 8.53 9.26
N LEU A 30 -0.52 7.65 8.51
CA LEU A 30 0.87 7.84 8.09
C LEU A 30 1.06 9.12 7.26
N VAL A 31 0.20 9.36 6.27
CA VAL A 31 0.26 10.58 5.46
C VAL A 31 0.05 11.83 6.32
N CYS A 32 -0.91 11.79 7.25
CA CYS A 32 -1.15 12.88 8.18
C CYS A 32 0.04 13.14 9.12
N GLU A 33 0.71 12.10 9.61
CA GLU A 33 1.90 12.22 10.45
C GLU A 33 3.09 12.81 9.69
N ILE A 34 3.35 12.33 8.47
CA ILE A 34 4.42 12.86 7.60
C ILE A 34 4.16 14.32 7.26
N ASN A 35 2.90 14.67 6.98
CA ASN A 35 2.50 16.04 6.65
C ASN A 35 2.29 16.92 7.91
N GLU A 36 2.76 16.51 9.09
CA GLU A 36 2.64 17.24 10.36
C GLU A 36 1.21 17.67 10.72
N ARG A 37 0.19 16.96 10.20
CA ARG A 37 -1.23 17.32 10.25
C ARG A 37 -1.54 18.73 9.71
N ASN A 38 -0.65 19.27 8.88
CA ASN A 38 -0.66 20.66 8.47
C ASN A 38 -1.61 20.93 7.29
N HIS A 39 -2.06 19.87 6.60
CA HIS A 39 -3.03 19.98 5.50
C HIS A 39 -4.16 18.96 5.64
N GLN A 40 -5.39 19.42 5.44
CA GLN A 40 -6.57 18.55 5.30
C GLN A 40 -6.63 18.07 3.85
N PHE A 41 -6.29 16.79 3.63
CA PHE A 41 -6.37 16.19 2.31
C PHE A 41 -7.79 15.82 1.93
N GLN A 42 -8.13 15.98 0.64
CA GLN A 42 -9.33 15.37 0.08
C GLN A 42 -9.18 13.84 0.08
N TYR A 43 -10.29 13.12 0.25
CA TYR A 43 -10.31 11.66 0.19
C TYR A 43 -9.78 11.12 -1.16
N SER A 44 -10.10 11.79 -2.27
CA SER A 44 -9.57 11.48 -3.60
C SER A 44 -8.04 11.60 -3.65
N ALA A 45 -7.47 12.65 -3.05
CA ALA A 45 -6.03 12.86 -2.99
C ALA A 45 -5.34 11.74 -2.18
N LEU A 46 -5.89 11.36 -1.03
CA LEU A 46 -5.37 10.25 -0.21
C LEU A 46 -5.39 8.92 -0.99
N ASN A 47 -6.45 8.65 -1.75
CA ASN A 47 -6.55 7.44 -2.57
C ASN A 47 -5.50 7.42 -3.70
N VAL A 48 -5.24 8.57 -4.35
CA VAL A 48 -4.19 8.68 -5.38
C VAL A 48 -2.80 8.49 -4.78
N ILE A 49 -2.51 9.12 -3.64
CA ILE A 49 -1.23 8.95 -2.94
C ILE A 49 -1.01 7.47 -2.58
N GLN A 50 -2.06 6.77 -2.11
CA GLN A 50 -1.97 5.35 -1.79
C GLN A 50 -1.66 4.49 -3.02
N VAL A 51 -2.39 4.68 -4.12
CA VAL A 51 -2.17 3.94 -5.37
C VAL A 51 -0.74 4.14 -5.88
N ILE A 52 -0.24 5.37 -5.87
CA ILE A 52 1.12 5.69 -6.34
C ILE A 52 2.17 5.08 -5.41
N ALA A 53 1.99 5.15 -4.09
CA ALA A 53 2.93 4.61 -3.13
C ALA A 53 3.06 3.09 -3.27
N GLU A 54 1.94 2.38 -3.34
CA GLU A 54 1.93 0.93 -3.52
C GLU A 54 2.53 0.52 -4.88
N PHE A 55 2.17 1.20 -5.96
CA PHE A 55 2.76 0.95 -7.27
C PHE A 55 4.29 1.15 -7.27
N THR A 56 4.75 2.23 -6.63
CA THR A 56 6.19 2.52 -6.50
C THR A 56 6.90 1.42 -5.71
N LEU A 57 6.32 0.96 -4.60
CA LEU A 57 6.88 -0.13 -3.79
C LEU A 57 6.87 -1.46 -4.55
N THR A 58 5.79 -1.82 -5.23
CA THR A 58 5.73 -3.02 -6.06
C THR A 58 6.80 -2.99 -7.16
N THR A 59 7.04 -1.82 -7.75
CA THR A 59 8.10 -1.63 -8.75
C THR A 59 9.49 -1.73 -8.13
N LEU A 60 9.70 -1.17 -6.94
CA LEU A 60 10.99 -1.18 -6.23
C LEU A 60 11.41 -2.59 -5.79
N PHE A 61 10.46 -3.43 -5.38
CA PHE A 61 10.71 -4.80 -4.92
C PHE A 61 10.67 -5.86 -6.04
N LYS A 62 10.45 -5.45 -7.29
CA LYS A 62 10.53 -6.33 -8.45
C LYS A 62 11.98 -6.59 -8.85
#